data_AF-A0A936PYH4-F1
#
_entry.id   AF-A0A936PYH4-F1
#
_cell.length_a   1.000
_cell.length_b   1.000
_cell.length_c   1.000
_cell.angle_alpha   90.00
_cell.angle_beta   90.00
_cell.angle_gamma   90.00
#
_symmetry.space_group_name_H-M   'P 1'
#
loop_
_entity.id
_entity.type
_entity.pdbx_description
1 polymer ?
#
loop_
_entity_poly.entity_id
_entity_poly.type
_entity_poly.pdbx_seq_one_letter_code
_entity_poly.pdbx_strand_id
1 'polypeptide(L)'
;MGLTELDRVELVIEERETNRRRLIAVEALGWPVEREALDTACALLKLSSLLDWAERQPDGKVCKVELYSQGEPPKPLVEWLHKRGVNMTVEADNRPRPVRGRPATLPWGPDGEPDAGALMAENARAFAEAHGAPWPPTVDGVSAVDAACEAWREARGMTPDQNDDDAEDGALTVTGGAYAGEALRLAAGGAWAFVSRNEHMRAFTLRAGPQQNVTVNVLGKVQKHLRAGAGDSTLSLVRVVVGRLREGGF
;
A
#
# COMPACT_ATOMS: atom_id res chain seq x y z
N MET A 1 -9.07 -4.66 -8.42
CA MET A 1 -8.29 -4.79 -7.17
C MET A 1 -7.37 -6.00 -7.34
N GLY A 2 -6.41 -5.99 -8.25
CA GLY A 2 -5.06 -5.51 -7.98
C GLY A 2 -4.27 -6.45 -7.12
N LEU A 3 -4.57 -7.73 -7.26
CA LEU A 3 -4.00 -8.78 -6.45
C LEU A 3 -2.51 -8.99 -6.75
N THR A 4 -1.98 -8.58 -7.91
CA THR A 4 -0.73 -9.02 -8.57
C THR A 4 0.60 -8.91 -7.82
N GLU A 5 0.73 -8.15 -6.72
CA GLU A 5 2.04 -7.90 -6.08
C GLU A 5 2.22 -8.41 -4.62
N LEU A 6 1.67 -9.57 -4.25
CA LEU A 6 2.03 -10.21 -2.97
C LEU A 6 2.35 -11.66 -3.22
N ASP A 7 3.27 -12.23 -2.44
CA ASP A 7 3.41 -13.68 -2.46
C ASP A 7 2.06 -14.32 -2.07
N ARG A 8 1.60 -15.24 -2.92
CA ARG A 8 0.44 -16.15 -2.76
C ARG A 8 -0.29 -16.01 -1.41
N VAL A 9 -1.35 -15.20 -1.38
CA VAL A 9 -2.26 -15.13 -0.23
C VAL A 9 -3.32 -16.22 -0.36
N GLU A 10 -3.14 -17.34 0.34
CA GLU A 10 -4.18 -18.36 0.41
C GLU A 10 -5.28 -17.94 1.40
N LEU A 11 -6.32 -17.31 0.85
CA LEU A 11 -7.55 -17.05 1.60
C LEU A 11 -8.36 -18.36 1.75
N VAL A 12 -8.09 -19.14 2.79
CA VAL A 12 -8.87 -20.34 3.09
C VAL A 12 -10.20 -19.95 3.76
N ILE A 13 -11.21 -19.68 2.94
CA ILE A 13 -12.60 -19.63 3.39
C ILE A 13 -13.01 -21.08 3.66
N GLU A 14 -13.32 -21.43 4.90
CA GLU A 14 -13.85 -22.73 5.27
C GLU A 14 -15.38 -22.62 5.41
N GLU A 15 -16.11 -23.01 4.37
CA GLU A 15 -17.57 -23.14 4.46
C GLU A 15 -17.90 -24.46 5.18
N ARG A 16 -18.36 -24.39 6.44
CA ARG A 16 -18.70 -25.57 7.26
C ARG A 16 -19.67 -26.54 6.58
N GLU A 17 -20.55 -26.04 5.71
CA GLU A 17 -21.55 -26.86 5.01
C GLU A 17 -21.00 -27.58 3.77
N THR A 18 -20.00 -27.01 3.10
CA THR A 18 -19.52 -27.51 1.80
C THR A 18 -18.07 -27.98 1.81
N ASN A 19 -17.33 -27.71 2.89
CA ASN A 19 -15.88 -27.91 3.02
C ASN A 19 -15.05 -27.29 1.88
N ARG A 20 -15.63 -26.34 1.13
CA ARG A 20 -14.99 -25.70 -0.01
C ARG A 20 -13.96 -24.70 0.48
N ARG A 21 -12.73 -24.84 -0.02
CA ARG A 21 -11.65 -23.87 0.14
C ARG A 21 -11.52 -23.06 -1.15
N ARG A 22 -11.46 -21.74 -1.05
CA ARG A 22 -11.06 -20.89 -2.19
C ARG A 22 -9.58 -20.56 -2.05
N LEU A 23 -8.89 -20.39 -3.18
CA LEU A 23 -7.47 -20.06 -3.22
C LEU A 23 -7.32 -18.83 -4.11
N ILE A 24 -6.59 -17.82 -3.64
CA ILE A 24 -6.27 -16.63 -4.43
C ILE A 24 -4.75 -16.58 -4.57
N ALA A 25 -4.23 -17.22 -5.61
CA ALA A 25 -2.80 -17.21 -5.87
C ALA A 25 -2.40 -15.87 -6.49
N VAL A 26 -1.25 -15.36 -6.06
CA VAL A 26 -0.61 -14.16 -6.59
C VAL A 26 0.87 -14.48 -6.81
N GLU A 27 1.39 -14.13 -7.98
CA GLU A 27 2.78 -14.33 -8.37
C GLU A 27 3.70 -13.35 -7.63
N ALA A 28 4.89 -13.79 -7.21
CA ALA A 28 5.81 -12.91 -6.51
C ALA A 28 7.29 -13.33 -6.58
N LEU A 29 8.13 -12.35 -6.23
CA LEU A 29 9.59 -12.31 -6.33
C LEU A 29 10.29 -12.48 -4.95
N GLY A 30 9.55 -12.75 -3.87
CA GLY A 30 10.04 -12.92 -2.50
C GLY A 30 10.20 -11.65 -1.66
N TRP A 31 11.06 -11.69 -0.62
CA TRP A 31 11.28 -10.59 0.36
C TRP A 31 12.70 -9.97 0.34
N PRO A 32 13.14 -9.38 -0.78
CA PRO A 32 14.46 -8.74 -0.85
C PRO A 32 14.55 -7.54 0.12
N VAL A 33 15.76 -7.26 0.60
CA VAL A 33 16.01 -6.19 1.58
C VAL A 33 15.77 -4.82 0.95
N GLU A 34 16.14 -4.68 -0.32
CA GLU A 34 16.06 -3.44 -1.10
C GLU A 34 14.62 -2.98 -1.36
N ARG A 35 13.64 -3.90 -1.29
CA ARG A 35 12.22 -3.60 -1.46
C ARG A 35 11.41 -3.70 -0.17
N GLU A 36 12.06 -3.83 0.99
CA GLU A 36 11.37 -4.04 2.27
C GLU A 36 10.24 -3.04 2.53
N ALA A 37 10.46 -1.76 2.20
CA ALA A 37 9.46 -0.72 2.37
C ALA A 37 8.22 -0.92 1.48
N LEU A 38 8.45 -1.24 0.22
CA LEU A 38 7.39 -1.44 -0.76
C LEU A 38 6.59 -2.70 -0.41
N ASP A 39 7.29 -3.82 -0.22
CA ASP A 39 6.64 -5.11 -0.03
C ASP A 39 5.89 -5.15 1.32
N THR A 40 6.43 -4.48 2.36
CA THR A 40 5.73 -4.30 3.64
C THR A 40 4.48 -3.44 3.48
N ALA A 41 4.54 -2.30 2.78
CA ALA A 41 3.38 -1.44 2.55
C ALA A 41 2.29 -2.15 1.72
N CYS A 42 2.67 -2.85 0.67
CA CYS A 42 1.77 -3.70 -0.12
C CYS A 42 1.13 -4.79 0.73
N ALA A 43 1.90 -5.47 1.58
CA ALA A 43 1.39 -6.51 2.47
C ALA A 43 0.34 -5.97 3.43
N LEU A 44 0.65 -4.85 4.08
CA LEU A 44 -0.26 -4.19 5.01
C LEU A 44 -1.55 -3.74 4.32
N LEU A 45 -1.46 -3.09 3.16
CA LEU A 45 -2.62 -2.62 2.40
C LEU A 45 -3.55 -3.77 2.01
N LYS A 46 -3.02 -4.84 1.43
CA LYS A 46 -3.87 -5.94 0.95
C LYS A 46 -4.41 -6.78 2.11
N LEU A 47 -3.57 -7.11 3.10
CA LEU A 47 -4.00 -7.95 4.22
C LEU A 47 -5.01 -7.22 5.11
N SER A 48 -4.88 -5.91 5.30
CA SER A 48 -5.94 -5.14 5.98
C SER A 48 -7.29 -5.22 5.25
N SER A 49 -7.32 -5.07 3.92
CA SER A 49 -8.56 -5.21 3.15
C SER A 49 -9.14 -6.63 3.21
N LEU A 50 -8.28 -7.65 3.19
CA LEU A 50 -8.70 -9.06 3.28
C LEU A 50 -9.23 -9.42 4.67
N LEU A 51 -8.55 -8.96 5.73
CA LEU A 51 -8.99 -9.18 7.11
C LEU A 51 -10.33 -8.51 7.37
N ASP A 52 -10.52 -7.27 6.92
CA ASP A 52 -11.80 -6.54 7.03
C ASP A 52 -12.92 -7.26 6.26
N TRP A 53 -12.63 -7.77 5.05
CA TRP A 53 -13.58 -8.60 4.31
C TRP A 53 -13.92 -9.91 5.03
N ALA A 54 -12.92 -10.57 5.64
CA ALA A 54 -13.07 -11.83 6.36
C ALA A 54 -13.91 -11.66 7.63
N GLU A 55 -13.73 -10.56 8.36
CA GLU A 55 -14.51 -10.20 9.55
C GLU A 55 -15.99 -9.94 9.22
N ARG A 56 -16.32 -9.42 8.02
CA ARG A 56 -17.69 -9.14 7.59
C ARG A 56 -18.47 -10.36 7.06
N GLN A 57 -17.89 -11.57 7.10
CA GLN A 57 -18.58 -12.75 6.58
C GLN A 57 -19.76 -13.16 7.47
N PRO A 58 -20.86 -13.69 6.89
CA PRO A 58 -22.04 -14.12 7.65
C PRO A 58 -21.73 -15.17 8.71
N ASP A 59 -22.54 -15.18 9.78
CA ASP A 59 -22.46 -16.13 10.88
C ASP A 59 -22.37 -17.59 10.37
N GLY A 60 -21.35 -18.31 10.83
CA GLY A 60 -21.10 -19.71 10.46
C GLY A 60 -19.99 -19.93 9.42
N LYS A 61 -19.51 -18.89 8.74
CA LYS A 61 -18.32 -18.97 7.86
C LYS A 61 -17.05 -18.63 8.65
N VAL A 62 -16.12 -19.56 8.76
CA VAL A 62 -14.79 -19.29 9.35
C VAL A 62 -13.82 -19.01 8.21
N CYS A 63 -13.29 -17.78 8.17
CA CYS A 63 -12.24 -17.43 7.23
C CYS A 63 -10.88 -17.52 7.93
N LYS A 64 -10.01 -18.39 7.43
CA LYS A 64 -8.59 -18.43 7.82
C LYS A 64 -7.79 -17.75 6.71
N VAL A 65 -6.91 -16.84 7.08
CA VAL A 65 -6.01 -16.17 6.15
C VAL A 65 -4.63 -16.81 6.29
N GLU A 66 -4.12 -17.39 5.20
CA GLU A 66 -2.77 -17.94 5.13
C GLU A 66 -1.95 -17.16 4.10
N LEU A 67 -0.73 -16.78 4.45
CA LEU A 67 0.22 -16.15 3.53
C LEU A 67 1.33 -17.14 3.20
N TYR A 68 1.52 -17.42 1.91
CA TYR A 68 2.64 -18.21 1.41
C TYR A 68 3.64 -17.26 0.77
N SER A 69 4.89 -17.31 1.23
CA SER A 69 5.94 -16.38 0.82
C SER A 69 7.16 -17.09 0.25
N GLN A 70 7.84 -16.43 -0.70
CA GLN A 70 9.16 -16.84 -1.16
C GLN A 70 10.21 -16.09 -0.32
N GLY A 71 10.95 -16.78 0.52
CA GLY A 71 11.89 -16.15 1.48
C GLY A 71 11.24 -15.60 2.74
N GLU A 72 12.05 -14.97 3.60
CA GLU A 72 11.64 -14.54 4.94
C GLU A 72 11.25 -13.04 4.97
N PRO A 73 10.01 -12.69 5.34
CA PRO A 73 9.60 -11.30 5.59
C PRO A 73 10.26 -10.70 6.84
N PRO A 74 10.20 -9.37 7.03
CA PRO A 74 10.63 -8.75 8.29
C PRO A 74 9.89 -9.32 9.50
N LYS A 75 10.62 -9.71 10.54
CA LYS A 75 10.08 -10.33 11.76
C LYS A 75 8.95 -9.52 12.42
N PRO A 76 9.04 -8.18 12.55
CA PRO A 76 7.93 -7.41 13.10
C PRO A 76 6.65 -7.49 12.25
N LEU A 77 6.75 -7.60 10.91
CA LEU A 77 5.59 -7.82 10.04
C LEU A 77 4.95 -9.19 10.33
N VAL A 78 5.77 -10.22 10.53
CA VAL A 78 5.32 -11.57 10.91
C VAL A 78 4.57 -11.54 12.23
N GLU A 79 5.12 -10.86 13.23
CA GLU A 79 4.48 -10.71 14.54
C GLU A 79 3.17 -9.92 14.44
N TRP A 80 3.14 -8.85 13.65
CA TRP A 80 1.94 -8.04 13.40
C TRP A 80 0.82 -8.85 12.73
N LEU A 81 1.18 -9.73 11.79
CA LEU A 81 0.27 -10.62 11.06
C LEU A 81 -0.25 -11.76 11.94
N HIS A 82 0.63 -12.43 12.69
CA HIS A 82 0.22 -13.48 13.63
C HIS A 82 -0.74 -12.97 14.70
N LYS A 83 -0.52 -11.76 15.24
CA LYS A 83 -1.45 -11.11 16.20
C LYS A 83 -2.87 -10.93 15.62
N ARG A 84 -3.02 -10.95 14.29
CA ARG A 84 -4.28 -10.79 13.56
C ARG A 84 -4.80 -12.11 12.98
N GLY A 85 -4.28 -13.24 13.44
CA GLY A 85 -4.75 -14.57 13.04
C GLY A 85 -4.33 -14.98 11.62
N VAL A 86 -3.35 -14.30 11.02
CA VAL A 86 -2.77 -14.69 9.74
C VAL A 86 -1.66 -15.70 10.00
N ASN A 87 -1.80 -16.91 9.47
CA ASN A 87 -0.72 -17.89 9.46
C ASN A 87 0.20 -17.61 8.27
N MET A 88 1.51 -17.75 8.46
CA MET A 88 2.46 -17.52 7.37
C MET A 88 3.41 -18.70 7.17
N THR A 89 3.61 -19.06 5.90
CA THR A 89 4.43 -20.17 5.44
C THR A 89 5.46 -19.65 4.44
N VAL A 90 6.71 -20.09 4.54
CA VAL A 90 7.74 -19.91 3.51
C VAL A 90 7.84 -21.18 2.69
N GLU A 91 7.81 -21.06 1.38
CA GLU A 91 8.27 -22.13 0.49
C GLU A 91 9.80 -22.03 0.38
N ALA A 92 10.53 -22.92 1.08
CA ALA A 92 11.97 -23.03 1.00
C ALA A 92 12.32 -24.43 0.47
N ASP A 93 13.17 -24.53 -0.56
CA ASP A 93 13.67 -25.81 -1.09
C ASP A 93 12.56 -26.83 -1.42
N ASN A 94 11.45 -26.36 -2.00
CA ASN A 94 10.25 -27.15 -2.31
C ASN A 94 9.58 -27.82 -1.10
N ARG A 95 9.80 -27.31 0.13
CA ARG A 95 9.10 -27.75 1.34
C ARG A 95 8.50 -26.57 2.10
N PRO A 96 7.17 -26.57 2.33
CA PRO A 96 6.52 -25.56 3.16
C PRO A 96 7.03 -25.64 4.60
N ARG A 97 7.37 -24.49 5.18
CA ARG A 97 7.71 -24.36 6.60
C ARG A 97 7.15 -23.07 7.20
N PRO A 98 6.89 -23.01 8.52
CA PRO A 98 6.47 -21.77 9.16
C PRO A 98 7.49 -20.64 8.94
N VAL A 99 6.99 -19.43 8.70
CA VAL A 99 7.80 -18.20 8.66
C VAL A 99 8.41 -17.94 10.04
N ARG A 100 9.69 -17.53 10.06
CA ARG A 100 10.39 -17.11 11.29
C ARG A 100 10.61 -15.60 11.32
N GLY A 101 10.71 -15.00 10.14
CA GLY A 101 11.04 -13.61 9.93
C GLY A 101 12.55 -13.37 9.97
N ARG A 102 12.99 -12.39 9.17
CA ARG A 102 14.34 -11.82 9.18
C ARG A 102 14.39 -10.50 9.96
N PRO A 103 15.55 -9.99 10.37
CA PRO A 103 15.65 -8.64 10.92
C PRO A 103 15.06 -7.60 9.94
N ALA A 104 14.26 -6.67 10.47
CA ALA A 104 13.78 -5.52 9.70
C ALA A 104 14.91 -4.52 9.51
N THR A 105 14.94 -3.84 8.37
CA THR A 105 15.82 -2.69 8.11
C THR A 105 15.13 -1.38 8.44
N LEU A 106 13.80 -1.37 8.44
CA LEU A 106 13.00 -0.20 8.80
C LEU A 106 12.65 -0.19 10.30
N PRO A 107 12.49 1.00 10.90
CA PRO A 107 11.99 1.10 12.27
C PRO A 107 10.52 0.66 12.35
N TRP A 108 10.15 0.14 13.51
CA TRP A 108 8.79 -0.24 13.88
C TRP A 108 8.40 0.47 15.16
N GLY A 109 7.13 0.81 15.28
CA GLY A 109 6.55 1.48 16.44
C GLY A 109 6.57 0.60 17.71
N PRO A 110 6.38 1.21 18.89
CA PRO A 110 6.51 0.54 20.19
C PRO A 110 5.53 -0.62 20.39
N ASP A 111 4.37 -0.59 19.74
CA ASP A 111 3.35 -1.63 19.83
C ASP A 111 3.54 -2.78 18.80
N GLY A 112 4.65 -2.72 18.05
CA GLY A 112 4.92 -3.60 16.91
C GLY A 112 4.09 -3.23 15.67
N GLU A 113 3.55 -2.02 15.62
CA GLU A 113 2.97 -1.46 14.40
C GLU A 113 4.05 -0.91 13.46
N PRO A 114 3.84 -0.93 12.14
CA PRO A 114 4.79 -0.34 11.20
C PRO A 114 4.91 1.17 11.45
N ASP A 115 6.14 1.70 11.48
CA ASP A 115 6.35 3.15 11.47
C ASP A 115 5.94 3.69 10.10
N ALA A 116 4.69 4.17 10.00
CA ALA A 116 4.12 4.66 8.75
C ALA A 116 4.94 5.83 8.16
N GLY A 117 5.56 6.66 9.00
CA GLY A 117 6.37 7.79 8.55
C GLY A 117 7.65 7.30 7.88
N ALA A 118 8.40 6.43 8.55
CA ALA A 118 9.62 5.85 7.99
C ALA A 118 9.33 5.00 6.74
N LEU A 119 8.26 4.21 6.77
CA LEU A 119 7.85 3.35 5.66
C LEU A 119 7.50 4.16 4.41
N MET A 120 6.74 5.25 4.56
CA MET A 120 6.37 6.11 3.43
C MET A 120 7.55 6.97 2.96
N ALA A 121 8.42 7.42 3.87
CA ALA A 121 9.63 8.15 3.48
C ALA A 121 10.58 7.28 2.62
N GLU A 122 10.75 5.99 2.95
CA GLU A 122 11.57 5.07 2.16
C GLU A 122 10.94 4.81 0.77
N ASN A 123 9.64 4.56 0.71
CA ASN A 123 8.92 4.40 -0.57
C ASN A 123 8.97 5.67 -1.44
N ALA A 124 8.89 6.86 -0.83
CA ALA A 124 9.06 8.13 -1.53
C ALA A 124 10.47 8.29 -2.10
N ARG A 125 11.51 7.86 -1.36
CA ARG A 125 12.89 7.90 -1.86
C ARG A 125 13.06 6.96 -3.05
N ALA A 126 12.57 5.74 -2.94
CA ALA A 126 12.60 4.76 -4.02
C ALA A 126 11.89 5.28 -5.29
N PHE A 127 10.75 5.96 -5.15
CA PHE A 127 10.10 6.64 -6.27
C PHE A 127 11.00 7.69 -6.92
N ALA A 128 11.59 8.57 -6.10
CA ALA A 128 12.44 9.65 -6.58
C ALA A 128 13.64 9.12 -7.38
N GLU A 129 14.29 8.07 -6.87
CA GLU A 129 15.40 7.39 -7.53
C GLU A 129 14.98 6.73 -8.85
N ALA A 130 13.87 5.99 -8.86
CA ALA A 130 13.39 5.27 -10.04
C ALA A 130 12.92 6.19 -11.18
N HIS A 131 12.36 7.35 -10.84
CA HIS A 131 11.75 8.27 -11.81
C HIS A 131 12.53 9.59 -12.01
N GLY A 132 13.71 9.73 -11.40
CA GLY A 132 14.53 10.94 -11.49
C GLY A 132 13.84 12.18 -10.89
N ALA A 133 12.98 12.00 -9.89
CA ALA A 133 12.26 13.10 -9.26
C ALA A 133 13.12 13.79 -8.17
N PRO A 134 12.85 15.07 -7.83
CA PRO A 134 13.60 15.77 -6.78
C PRO A 134 13.57 15.07 -5.41
N TRP A 135 14.72 15.07 -4.71
CA TRP A 135 14.81 14.64 -3.32
C TRP A 135 15.48 15.74 -2.46
N PRO A 136 14.85 16.23 -1.39
CA PRO A 136 13.54 15.84 -0.85
C PRO A 136 12.36 16.21 -1.78
N PRO A 137 11.18 15.56 -1.62
CA PRO A 137 10.03 15.81 -2.47
C PRO A 137 9.52 17.25 -2.38
N THR A 138 9.09 17.81 -3.50
CA THR A 138 8.48 19.15 -3.59
C THR A 138 7.10 19.05 -4.22
N VAL A 139 6.24 20.05 -3.97
CA VAL A 139 4.89 20.10 -4.57
C VAL A 139 4.96 20.04 -6.10
N ASP A 140 5.85 20.81 -6.72
CA ASP A 140 5.99 20.78 -8.19
C ASP A 140 6.62 19.47 -8.68
N GLY A 141 7.47 18.83 -7.86
CA GLY A 141 8.03 17.51 -8.13
C GLY A 141 6.98 16.41 -8.23
N VAL A 142 5.75 16.61 -7.71
CA VAL A 142 4.64 15.65 -7.83
C VAL A 142 4.20 15.45 -9.28
N SER A 143 4.53 16.37 -10.20
CA SER A 143 4.35 16.16 -11.64
C SER A 143 5.04 14.88 -12.16
N ALA A 144 6.11 14.41 -11.52
CA ALA A 144 6.75 13.14 -11.87
C ALA A 144 5.86 11.92 -11.58
N VAL A 145 4.97 11.99 -10.58
CA VAL A 145 4.00 10.94 -10.29
C VAL A 145 2.95 10.87 -11.39
N ASP A 146 2.40 12.02 -11.80
CA ASP A 146 1.44 12.09 -12.90
C ASP A 146 2.06 11.56 -14.20
N ALA A 147 3.32 11.94 -14.50
CA ALA A 147 4.06 11.44 -15.65
C ALA A 147 4.31 9.92 -15.60
N ALA A 148 4.63 9.36 -14.43
CA ALA A 148 4.80 7.92 -14.25
C ALA A 148 3.48 7.16 -14.48
N CYS A 149 2.36 7.70 -14.01
CA CYS A 149 1.03 7.13 -14.28
C CYS A 149 0.70 7.13 -15.78
N GLU A 150 0.94 8.24 -16.47
CA GLU A 150 0.67 8.32 -17.92
C GLU A 150 1.59 7.39 -18.72
N ALA A 151 2.89 7.33 -18.40
CA ALA A 151 3.81 6.41 -19.05
C ALA A 151 3.41 4.94 -18.83
N TRP A 152 2.92 4.61 -17.63
CA TRP A 152 2.41 3.27 -17.32
C TRP A 152 1.16 2.91 -18.14
N ARG A 153 0.24 3.88 -18.30
CA ARG A 153 -1.00 3.73 -19.08
C ARG A 153 -0.69 3.58 -20.57
N GLU A 154 0.19 4.42 -21.09
CA GLU A 154 0.66 4.37 -22.48
C GLU A 154 1.33 3.03 -22.79
N ALA A 155 2.19 2.52 -21.90
CA ALA A 155 2.84 1.22 -22.04
C ALA A 155 1.85 0.04 -22.11
N ARG A 156 0.60 0.24 -21.65
CA ARG A 156 -0.51 -0.73 -21.71
C ARG A 156 -1.50 -0.43 -22.84
N GLY A 157 -1.19 0.51 -23.73
CA GLY A 157 -2.02 0.86 -24.88
C GLY A 157 -3.29 1.62 -24.52
N MET A 158 -3.37 2.19 -23.30
CA MET A 158 -4.54 2.97 -22.88
C MET A 158 -4.50 4.35 -23.50
N THR A 159 -5.66 4.85 -23.94
CA THR A 159 -5.77 6.24 -24.40
C THR A 159 -5.93 7.22 -23.22
N PRO A 160 -5.65 8.52 -23.41
CA PRO A 160 -5.72 9.50 -22.32
C PRO A 160 -7.08 9.55 -21.59
N ASP A 161 -8.18 9.40 -22.34
CA ASP A 161 -9.55 9.49 -21.81
C ASP A 161 -10.14 8.12 -21.43
N GLN A 162 -9.40 7.02 -21.64
CA GLN A 162 -9.89 5.68 -21.34
C GLN A 162 -9.96 5.46 -19.83
N ASN A 163 -11.16 5.10 -19.35
CA ASN A 163 -11.33 4.61 -17.99
C ASN A 163 -11.30 3.07 -17.98
N ASP A 164 -10.51 2.50 -17.08
CA ASP A 164 -10.40 1.06 -16.87
C ASP A 164 -10.30 0.77 -15.36
N ASP A 165 -11.28 0.05 -14.81
CA ASP A 165 -11.34 -0.28 -13.39
C ASP A 165 -10.29 -1.32 -12.98
N ASP A 166 -9.77 -2.10 -13.94
CA ASP A 166 -8.73 -3.10 -13.77
C ASP A 166 -7.33 -2.53 -14.00
N ALA A 167 -7.22 -1.29 -14.47
CA ALA A 167 -5.94 -0.58 -14.57
C ALA A 167 -5.40 -0.23 -13.18
N GLU A 168 -4.45 -1.02 -12.70
CA GLU A 168 -3.80 -0.81 -11.42
C GLU A 168 -2.37 -1.32 -11.37
N ASP A 169 -1.56 -0.63 -10.58
CA ASP A 169 -0.16 -0.96 -10.29
C ASP A 169 0.08 -0.69 -8.81
N GLY A 170 0.35 -1.75 -8.04
CA GLY A 170 0.48 -1.64 -6.59
C GLY A 170 1.74 -0.87 -6.21
N ALA A 171 2.83 -1.13 -6.93
CA ALA A 171 4.13 -0.55 -6.68
C ALA A 171 4.12 0.94 -6.93
N LEU A 172 3.61 1.37 -8.08
CA LEU A 172 3.45 2.78 -8.43
C LEU A 172 2.43 3.47 -7.53
N THR A 173 1.34 2.80 -7.15
CA THR A 173 0.37 3.34 -6.17
C THR A 173 1.03 3.65 -4.83
N VAL A 174 1.85 2.73 -4.31
CA VAL A 174 2.54 2.91 -3.03
C VAL A 174 3.65 3.95 -3.14
N THR A 175 4.58 3.78 -4.08
CA THR A 175 5.78 4.63 -4.20
C THR A 175 5.41 6.05 -4.66
N GLY A 176 4.57 6.20 -5.68
CA GLY A 176 4.07 7.49 -6.15
C GLY A 176 3.17 8.17 -5.12
N GLY A 177 2.31 7.41 -4.45
CA GLY A 177 1.45 7.92 -3.38
C GLY A 177 2.26 8.42 -2.17
N ALA A 178 3.31 7.69 -1.80
CA ALA A 178 4.23 8.07 -0.73
C ALA A 178 5.02 9.34 -1.10
N TYR A 179 5.54 9.43 -2.33
CA TYR A 179 6.25 10.63 -2.80
C TYR A 179 5.36 11.88 -2.77
N ALA A 180 4.14 11.79 -3.28
CA ALA A 180 3.18 12.89 -3.25
C ALA A 180 2.73 13.25 -1.82
N GLY A 181 2.58 12.26 -0.94
CA GLY A 181 2.25 12.49 0.47
C GLY A 181 3.40 13.13 1.26
N GLU A 182 4.65 12.76 0.98
CA GLU A 182 5.84 13.40 1.57
C GLU A 182 5.99 14.84 1.10
N ALA A 183 5.74 15.12 -0.19
CA ALA A 183 5.72 16.50 -0.70
C ALA A 183 4.67 17.35 0.02
N LEU A 184 3.47 16.80 0.24
CA LEU A 184 2.41 17.46 1.00
C LEU A 184 2.81 17.67 2.47
N ARG A 185 3.36 16.64 3.14
CA ARG A 185 3.81 16.69 4.52
C ARG A 185 4.89 17.75 4.74
N LEU A 186 5.87 17.83 3.84
CA LEU A 186 6.94 18.83 3.90
C LEU A 186 6.41 20.25 3.64
N ALA A 187 5.41 20.40 2.77
CA ALA A 187 4.87 21.71 2.40
C ALA A 187 3.87 22.31 3.39
N ALA A 188 3.14 21.45 4.13
CA ALA A 188 2.01 21.86 4.98
C ALA A 188 2.05 21.28 6.40
N GLY A 189 3.06 20.48 6.74
CA GLY A 189 3.13 19.73 7.99
C GLY A 189 2.16 18.54 8.02
N GLY A 190 2.37 17.65 8.99
CA GLY A 190 1.52 16.49 9.19
C GLY A 190 2.31 15.24 9.54
N ALA A 191 1.58 14.14 9.69
CA ALA A 191 2.14 12.82 9.97
C ALA A 191 1.41 11.75 9.18
N TRP A 192 2.15 10.72 8.77
CA TRP A 192 1.56 9.51 8.23
C TRP A 192 0.88 8.74 9.36
N ALA A 193 -0.30 8.24 9.07
CA ALA A 193 -1.04 7.34 9.92
C ALA A 193 -1.33 6.06 9.15
N PHE A 194 -1.08 4.93 9.80
CA PHE A 194 -1.59 3.65 9.38
C PHE A 194 -2.88 3.36 10.16
N VAL A 195 -3.99 3.13 9.47
CA VAL A 195 -5.29 2.80 10.07
C VAL A 195 -5.74 1.47 9.50
N SER A 196 -5.64 0.41 10.30
CA SER A 196 -6.00 -0.95 9.86
C SER A 196 -7.51 -1.18 9.72
N ARG A 197 -8.34 -0.27 10.24
CA ARG A 197 -9.82 -0.37 10.24
C ARG A 197 -10.46 0.94 9.82
N ASN A 198 -10.81 1.07 8.54
CA ASN A 198 -11.80 2.05 8.10
C ASN A 198 -12.36 1.66 6.73
N GLU A 199 -13.68 1.56 6.59
CA GLU A 199 -14.31 1.08 5.35
C GLU A 199 -14.16 2.07 4.17
N HIS A 200 -13.68 3.28 4.46
CA HIS A 200 -13.66 4.41 3.51
C HIS A 200 -12.26 4.97 3.25
N MET A 201 -11.21 4.48 3.93
CA MET A 201 -9.84 4.99 3.78
C MET A 201 -8.84 3.87 3.48
N ARG A 202 -7.90 4.12 2.55
CA ARG A 202 -6.73 3.24 2.37
C ARG A 202 -5.95 3.20 3.68
N ALA A 203 -5.27 2.07 3.94
CA ALA A 203 -4.63 1.82 5.23
C ALA A 203 -3.56 2.85 5.58
N PHE A 204 -2.93 3.52 4.60
CA PHE A 204 -2.04 4.65 4.81
C PHE A 204 -2.70 5.96 4.41
N THR A 205 -2.74 6.92 5.33
CA THR A 205 -3.25 8.27 5.10
C THR A 205 -2.29 9.30 5.66
N LEU A 206 -2.24 10.47 5.04
CA LEU A 206 -1.57 11.62 5.62
C LEU A 206 -2.58 12.44 6.43
N ARG A 207 -2.27 12.68 7.71
CA ARG A 207 -2.97 13.66 8.54
C ARG A 207 -2.22 14.98 8.43
N ALA A 208 -2.75 15.90 7.63
CA ALA A 208 -2.09 17.14 7.22
C ALA A 208 -2.59 18.37 8.01
N GLY A 209 -1.74 19.39 8.06
CA GLY A 209 -2.02 20.69 8.70
C GLY A 209 -1.63 20.76 10.19
N PRO A 210 -1.67 21.97 10.79
CA PRO A 210 -1.18 22.21 12.15
C PRO A 210 -1.86 21.38 13.23
N GLN A 211 -3.15 21.06 13.04
CA GLN A 211 -3.95 20.24 13.95
C GLN A 211 -4.12 18.80 13.46
N GLN A 212 -3.54 18.43 12.31
CA GLN A 212 -3.66 17.09 11.71
C GLN A 212 -5.11 16.62 11.49
N ASN A 213 -6.03 17.58 11.31
CA ASN A 213 -7.47 17.34 11.13
C ASN A 213 -7.85 16.97 9.69
N VAL A 214 -7.02 17.31 8.71
CA VAL A 214 -7.26 16.98 7.29
C VAL A 214 -6.65 15.63 6.96
N THR A 215 -7.49 14.70 6.49
CA THR A 215 -7.04 13.36 6.12
C THR A 215 -6.98 13.22 4.62
N VAL A 216 -5.81 12.88 4.10
CA VAL A 216 -5.55 12.82 2.65
C VAL A 216 -5.15 11.40 2.26
N ASN A 217 -5.91 10.81 1.35
CA ASN A 217 -5.64 9.50 0.76
C ASN A 217 -4.91 9.67 -0.58
N VAL A 218 -3.62 9.93 -0.51
CA VAL A 218 -2.78 10.21 -1.68
C VAL A 218 -2.60 8.95 -2.56
N LEU A 219 -2.46 7.78 -1.95
CA LEU A 219 -2.39 6.49 -2.66
C LEU A 219 -3.66 6.26 -3.49
N GLY A 220 -4.83 6.51 -2.90
CA GLY A 220 -6.10 6.42 -3.62
C GLY A 220 -6.21 7.39 -4.80
N LYS A 221 -5.53 8.53 -4.74
CA LYS A 221 -5.47 9.47 -5.87
C LYS A 221 -4.61 8.94 -7.01
N VAL A 222 -3.42 8.41 -6.71
CA VAL A 222 -2.56 7.75 -7.71
C VAL A 222 -3.29 6.59 -8.38
N GLN A 223 -3.97 5.75 -7.59
CA GLN A 223 -4.77 4.66 -8.14
C GLN A 223 -5.89 5.16 -9.07
N LYS A 224 -6.57 6.26 -8.73
CA LYS A 224 -7.58 6.86 -9.60
C LYS A 224 -6.97 7.39 -10.90
N HIS A 225 -5.80 8.01 -10.83
CA HIS A 225 -5.06 8.45 -12.02
C HIS A 225 -4.76 7.26 -12.93
N LEU A 226 -4.25 6.15 -12.40
CA LEU A 226 -3.97 4.95 -13.19
C LEU A 226 -5.21 4.43 -13.95
N ARG A 227 -6.40 4.56 -13.35
CA ARG A 227 -7.68 4.13 -13.93
C ARG A 227 -8.26 5.11 -14.93
N ALA A 228 -8.37 6.37 -14.55
CA ALA A 228 -9.12 7.40 -15.26
C ALA A 228 -8.26 8.43 -16.04
N GLY A 229 -6.93 8.34 -15.93
CA GLY A 229 -5.99 9.22 -16.63
C GLY A 229 -5.87 10.62 -16.02
N ALA A 230 -5.37 11.56 -16.82
CA ALA A 230 -4.95 12.91 -16.41
C ALA A 230 -6.04 13.75 -15.70
N GLY A 231 -7.32 13.45 -15.92
CA GLY A 231 -8.43 14.07 -15.18
C GLY A 231 -8.36 13.84 -13.66
N ASP A 232 -7.64 12.81 -13.23
CA ASP A 232 -7.41 12.45 -11.85
C ASP A 232 -5.99 12.76 -11.35
N SER A 233 -5.37 13.82 -11.85
CA SER A 233 -4.03 14.31 -11.46
C SER A 233 -3.77 14.34 -9.95
N THR A 234 -2.67 13.72 -9.54
CA THR A 234 -2.18 13.70 -8.15
C THR A 234 -1.60 15.07 -7.77
N LEU A 235 -0.88 15.72 -8.69
CA LEU A 235 -0.37 17.09 -8.49
C LEU A 235 -1.50 18.08 -8.19
N SER A 236 -2.61 17.98 -8.92
CA SER A 236 -3.76 18.86 -8.74
C SER A 236 -4.36 18.73 -7.34
N LEU A 237 -4.50 17.50 -6.83
CA LEU A 237 -4.93 17.26 -5.45
C LEU A 237 -3.97 17.92 -4.44
N VAL A 238 -2.66 17.67 -4.57
CA VAL A 238 -1.66 18.19 -3.63
C VAL A 238 -1.69 19.71 -3.61
N ARG A 239 -1.72 20.37 -4.76
CA ARG A 239 -1.82 21.84 -4.85
C ARG A 239 -3.06 22.40 -4.18
N VAL A 240 -4.23 21.79 -4.40
CA VAL A 240 -5.49 22.21 -3.77
C VAL A 240 -5.42 22.08 -2.25
N VAL A 241 -4.91 20.96 -1.74
CA VAL A 241 -4.81 20.73 -0.29
C VAL A 241 -3.82 21.72 0.33
N VAL A 242 -2.63 21.91 -0.24
CA VAL A 242 -1.64 22.87 0.25
C VAL A 242 -2.19 24.29 0.25
N GLY A 243 -2.86 24.71 -0.82
CA GLY A 243 -3.47 26.04 -0.92
C GLY A 243 -4.48 26.28 0.21
N ARG A 244 -5.44 25.36 0.37
CA ARG A 244 -6.47 25.49 1.41
C ARG A 244 -5.90 25.44 2.83
N LEU A 245 -4.90 24.61 3.09
CA LEU A 245 -4.25 24.56 4.42
C LEU A 245 -3.53 25.86 4.76
N ARG A 246 -2.91 26.52 3.78
CA ARG A 246 -2.25 27.83 3.97
C ARG A 246 -3.24 28.97 4.17
N GLU A 247 -4.42 28.87 3.57
CA GLU A 247 -5.51 29.84 3.69
C GLU A 247 -6.37 29.65 4.96
N GLY A 248 -6.17 28.55 5.71
CA GLY A 248 -6.99 28.21 6.88
C GLY A 248 -8.38 27.67 6.54
N GLY A 249 -8.57 27.14 5.33
CA GLY A 249 -9.88 26.78 4.75
C GLY A 249 -10.36 25.34 5.02
N PHE A 250 -10.01 24.74 6.18
CA PHE A 250 -10.48 23.41 6.57
C PHE A 250 -10.91 23.34 8.04
#